data_AF-A0A831JVX0-F1
#
_entry.id   AF-A0A831JVX0-F1
#
_cell.length_a   1.000
_cell.length_b   1.000
_cell.length_c   1.000
_cell.angle_alpha   90.00
_cell.angle_beta   90.00
_cell.angle_gamma   90.00
#
_symmetry.space_group_name_H-M   'P 1'
#
loop_
_entity.id
_entity.type
_entity.pdbx_description
1 polymer ?
#
loop_
_entity_poly.entity_id
_entity_poly.type
_entity_poly.pdbx_seq_one_letter_code
_entity_poly.pdbx_strand_id
1 'polypeptide(L)' 'MYVCSRCGEVLNTELMPLGLQCPKCENRVFYKQRPNIKKVVKAR' A
#
# COMPACT_ATOMS: atom_id res chain seq x y z
N MET A 1 3.13 4.60 1.69
CA MET A 1 1.68 4.37 1.66
C MET A 1 1.40 2.95 1.20
N TYR A 2 0.66 2.19 2.01
CA TYR A 2 0.20 0.86 1.63
C TYR A 2 -1.18 0.96 1.05
N VAL A 3 -1.48 0.16 0.04
CA VAL A 3 -2.78 0.15 -0.62
C VAL A 3 -3.39 -1.23 -0.45
N CYS A 4 -4.65 -1.28 -0.04
CA CYS A 4 -5.38 -2.54 0.06
C CYS A 4 -5.59 -3.14 -1.34
N SER A 5 -5.25 -4.43 -1.50
CA SER A 5 -5.42 -5.16 -2.76
C SER A 5 -6.88 -5.32 -3.20
N ARG A 6 -7.84 -5.19 -2.28
CA ARG A 6 -9.26 -5.44 -2.56
C ARG A 6 -10.08 -4.16 -2.77
N CYS A 7 -9.93 -3.17 -1.89
CA CYS A 7 -10.67 -1.91 -1.98
C CYS A 7 -9.87 -0.76 -2.60
N GLY A 8 -8.56 -0.91 -2.82
CA GLY A 8 -7.72 0.14 -3.37
C GLY A 8 -7.46 1.32 -2.42
N GLU A 9 -7.86 1.21 -1.15
CA GLU A 9 -7.68 2.28 -0.19
C GLU A 9 -6.24 2.42 0.28
N VAL A 10 -5.81 3.67 0.39
CA VAL A 10 -4.50 4.03 0.90
C VAL A 10 -4.54 4.06 2.42
N LEU A 11 -3.80 3.13 3.03
CA LEU A 11 -3.62 3.06 4.47
C LEU A 11 -2.34 3.80 4.88
N ASN A 12 -2.51 4.67 5.86
CA ASN A 12 -1.42 5.29 6.61
C ASN A 12 -1.03 4.33 7.74
N THR A 13 0.11 3.67 7.58
CA THR A 13 0.61 2.62 8.50
C THR A 13 1.08 3.12 9.87
N GLU A 14 0.94 4.41 10.17
CA GLU A 14 1.37 4.99 11.45
C GLU A 14 0.46 4.64 12.64
N LEU A 15 -0.72 4.03 12.40
CA LEU A 15 -1.78 3.94 13.42
C LEU A 15 -2.17 2.53 13.88
N MET A 16 -1.54 1.43 13.45
CA MET A 16 -2.03 0.10 13.83
C MET A 16 -0.95 -0.82 14.44
N PRO A 17 -0.82 -0.83 15.79
CA PRO A 17 -0.07 -1.86 16.53
C PRO A 17 -0.78 -3.23 16.56
N LEU A 18 -1.98 -3.34 16.00
CA LEU A 18 -2.82 -4.55 15.99
C LEU A 18 -3.04 -4.96 14.54
N GLY A 19 -2.27 -5.94 14.05
CA GLY A 19 -2.48 -6.69 12.80
C GLY A 19 -3.02 -5.91 11.60
N LEU A 20 -2.21 -5.71 10.56
CA LEU A 20 -2.60 -5.10 9.29
C LEU A 20 -3.90 -5.73 8.72
N GLN A 21 -5.03 -5.07 8.98
CA GLN A 21 -6.36 -5.44 8.50
C GLN A 21 -7.01 -4.18 7.94
N CYS A 22 -7.55 -4.28 6.73
CA CYS A 22 -8.22 -3.14 6.10
C CYS A 22 -9.52 -2.84 6.86
N PRO A 23 -9.76 -1.59 7.30
CA PRO A 23 -10.95 -1.25 8.08
C PRO A 23 -12.25 -1.38 7.28
N LYS A 24 -12.20 -1.33 5.94
CA LYS A 24 -13.39 -1.41 5.09
C LYS A 24 -13.73 -2.79 4.55
N CYS A 25 -12.73 -3.62 4.29
CA CYS A 25 -12.94 -4.90 3.61
C CYS A 25 -12.29 -6.10 4.30
N GLU A 26 -11.76 -5.89 5.52
CA GLU A 26 -11.13 -6.89 6.39
C GLU A 26 -9.96 -7.67 5.77
N ASN A 27 -9.54 -7.24 4.57
CA ASN A 27 -8.46 -7.86 3.84
C ASN A 27 -7.12 -7.56 4.50
N ARG A 28 -6.21 -8.53 4.45
CA ARG A 28 -4.88 -8.46 5.07
C ARG A 28 -3.75 -8.37 4.04
N VAL A 29 -4.09 -8.32 2.75
CA VAL A 29 -3.12 -8.24 1.65
C VAL A 29 -3.00 -6.79 1.15
N PHE A 30 -1.80 -6.23 1.27
CA PHE A 30 -1.48 -4.86 0.88
C PHE A 30 -0.28 -4.81 -0.06
N TYR A 31 -0.24 -3.80 -0.92
CA TYR A 31 0.92 -3.49 -1.75
C TYR A 31 1.45 -2.09 -1.44
N LYS A 32 2.75 -1.88 -1.59
CA LYS A 32 3.35 -0.54 -1.47
C LYS A 32 3.00 0.27 -2.71
N GLN A 33 2.48 1.48 -2.50
CA GLN A 33 2.26 2.42 -3.59
C GLN A 33 3.59 2.76 -4.27
N ARG A 34 3.58 2.88 -5.60
CA ARG A 34 4.76 3.34 -6.33
C ARG A 34 5.09 4.78 -5.91
N PRO A 35 6.35 5.07 -5.56
CA PRO A 35 6.75 6.43 -5.26
C PRO A 35 6.62 7.29 -6.53
N ASN A 36 6.18 8.53 -6.38
CA ASN A 36 6.10 9.50 -7.47
C ASN A 36 7.48 10.11 -7.77
N ILE A 37 8.46 9.24 -8.03
CA ILE A 37 9.83 9.61 -8.36
C ILE A 37 10.10 9.07 -9.76
N LYS A 38 10.59 9.95 -10.65
CA LYS A 38 10.98 9.57 -12.00
C LYS A 38 12.08 8.50 -11.93
N LYS A 39 11.80 7.32 -12.47
CA LYS A 39 12.82 6.27 -12.65
C LYS A 39 13.54 6.52 -13.97
N VAL A 40 14.86 6.71 -13.92
CA VAL A 40 15.71 6.72 -15.12
C VAL A 40 16.24 5.31 -15.33
N VAL A 41 15.73 4.64 -16.36
CA VAL A 41 16.16 3.27 -16.73
C VAL A 41 16.96 3.39 -18.02
N LYS A 42 18.21 2.88 -18.03
CA LYS A 42 19.00 2.76 -19.27
C LYS A 42 18.58 1.47 -19.98
N ALA A 43 18.21 1.56 -21.26
CA ALA A 43 18.03 0.38 -22.10
C ALA A 43 19.41 -0.27 -22.34
N ARG A 44 19.43 -1.60 -22.42
CA ARG A 44 20.63 -2.38 -22.76
C ARG A 44 20.65 -2.68 -24.25
#